data_AF-A0A2V2V7T2-F1
#
_entry.id   AF-A0A2V2V7T2-F1
#
_cell.length_a   1.000
_cell.length_b   1.000
_cell.length_c   1.000
_cell.angle_alpha   90.00
_cell.angle_beta   90.00
_cell.angle_gamma   90.00
#
_symmetry.space_group_name_H-M   'P 1'
#
loop_
_entity.id
_entity.type
_entity.pdbx_description
1 polymer ?
#
loop_
_entity_poly.entity_id
_entity_poly.type
_entity_poly.pdbx_seq_one_letter_code
_entity_poly.pdbx_strand_id
1 'polypeptide(L)'
;MTMIGRTCASVYDAFAVQCSHDDVVEVMIRGRLSTYVPSQLDAEQVMRKFRSSTTRQLQVGEDSLNYFKKTHGDKTAETILELRTMEKLIGTYYENTDDGTGMVFSVHSVDSCIHHELIHNKTNTGRLASANPNCQNIPKEDKSPLREMFVSRYGEKGMCIEADYSQLEVVALAVLADDFQMLEDLRSNVDFHCKRWP
;
A
#
# COMPACT_ATOMS: atom_id res chain seq x y z
N MET A 1 -18.62 -4.96 44.51
CA MET A 1 -17.33 -5.16 43.83
C MET A 1 -17.65 -5.66 42.43
N THR A 2 -17.85 -4.72 41.51
CA THR A 2 -18.42 -4.95 40.18
C THR A 2 -17.36 -5.56 39.28
N MET A 3 -17.55 -6.82 38.84
CA MET A 3 -16.72 -7.40 37.79
C MET A 3 -17.08 -6.72 36.46
N ILE A 4 -16.12 -5.93 35.97
CA ILE A 4 -16.15 -5.31 34.65
C ILE A 4 -16.24 -6.43 33.61
N GLY A 5 -17.28 -6.37 32.77
CA GLY A 5 -17.54 -7.34 31.72
C GLY A 5 -16.34 -7.50 30.80
N ARG A 6 -15.80 -8.71 30.72
CA ARG A 6 -14.92 -9.12 29.63
C ARG A 6 -15.77 -9.24 28.37
N THR A 7 -15.49 -8.42 27.37
CA THR A 7 -15.99 -8.61 26.01
C THR A 7 -15.46 -9.94 25.50
N CYS A 8 -16.34 -10.94 25.43
CA CYS A 8 -16.12 -12.19 24.72
C CYS A 8 -16.25 -11.93 23.21
N ALA A 9 -15.25 -11.28 22.61
CA ALA A 9 -15.00 -11.43 21.19
C ALA A 9 -14.24 -12.74 21.00
N SER A 10 -14.83 -13.71 20.29
CA SER A 10 -14.08 -14.87 19.82
C SER A 10 -12.95 -14.34 18.93
N VAL A 11 -11.75 -14.92 19.03
CA VAL A 11 -10.55 -14.49 18.28
C VAL A 11 -10.74 -14.59 16.75
N TYR A 12 -11.83 -15.18 16.29
CA TYR A 12 -12.07 -15.57 14.90
C TYR A 12 -13.03 -14.68 14.09
N ASP A 13 -13.61 -13.60 14.65
CA ASP A 13 -14.84 -13.04 14.06
C ASP A 13 -14.82 -11.61 13.47
N ALA A 14 -13.69 -10.91 13.37
CA ALA A 14 -13.73 -9.53 12.83
C ALA A 14 -12.61 -9.13 11.84
N PHE A 15 -11.56 -9.95 11.66
CA PHE A 15 -10.35 -9.50 10.96
C PHE A 15 -9.80 -10.48 9.91
N ALA A 16 -10.56 -11.55 9.65
CA ALA A 16 -10.21 -12.55 8.67
C ALA A 16 -10.75 -12.14 7.30
N VAL A 17 -9.84 -11.99 6.32
CA VAL A 17 -10.22 -11.77 4.94
C VAL A 17 -9.85 -13.01 4.13
N GLN A 18 -10.84 -13.62 3.50
CA GLN A 18 -10.64 -14.82 2.70
C GLN A 18 -9.93 -14.44 1.40
N CYS A 19 -8.98 -15.26 0.95
CA CYS A 19 -8.25 -15.03 -0.31
C CYS A 19 -8.41 -16.20 -1.28
N SER A 20 -8.68 -15.89 -2.54
CA SER A 20 -8.66 -16.86 -3.65
C SER A 20 -7.21 -17.24 -3.96
N HIS A 21 -6.86 -18.53 -3.90
CA HIS A 21 -5.52 -19.05 -4.19
C HIS A 21 -5.42 -19.69 -5.60
N ASP A 22 -6.51 -19.70 -6.38
CA ASP A 22 -6.58 -20.49 -7.63
C ASP A 22 -6.08 -19.75 -8.88
N ASP A 23 -5.81 -18.44 -8.79
CA ASP A 23 -5.30 -17.65 -9.92
C ASP A 23 -3.78 -17.47 -9.83
N VAL A 24 -3.04 -18.48 -10.29
CA VAL A 24 -1.60 -18.32 -10.58
C VAL A 24 -1.47 -17.38 -11.77
N VAL A 25 -1.32 -16.08 -11.50
CA VAL A 25 -0.89 -15.12 -12.51
C VAL A 25 0.61 -15.29 -12.68
N GLU A 26 1.04 -16.02 -13.72
CA GLU A 26 2.43 -15.99 -14.17
C GLU A 26 2.77 -14.56 -14.67
N VAL A 27 3.22 -13.70 -13.76
CA VAL A 27 3.78 -12.41 -14.13
C VAL A 27 5.18 -12.66 -14.71
N MET A 28 5.25 -12.86 -16.02
CA MET A 28 6.51 -13.11 -16.74
C MET A 28 7.37 -11.83 -16.85
N ILE A 29 7.90 -11.35 -15.72
CA ILE A 29 8.73 -10.12 -15.66
C ILE A 29 10.04 -10.28 -16.46
N ARG A 30 10.61 -11.50 -16.47
CA ARG A 30 11.87 -11.78 -17.17
C ARG A 30 11.81 -11.59 -18.69
N GLY A 31 10.65 -11.80 -19.31
CA GLY A 31 10.47 -11.62 -20.76
C GLY A 31 10.55 -10.16 -21.22
N ARG A 32 10.24 -9.21 -20.33
CA ARG A 32 10.34 -7.76 -20.59
C ARG A 32 11.72 -7.17 -20.31
N LEU A 33 12.50 -7.82 -19.43
CA LEU A 33 13.88 -7.44 -19.08
C LEU A 33 14.94 -8.05 -20.00
N SER A 34 14.63 -9.18 -20.66
CA SER A 34 15.59 -9.91 -21.52
C SER A 34 16.04 -9.12 -22.75
N THR A 35 15.37 -8.02 -23.06
CA THR A 35 15.61 -7.25 -24.28
C THR A 35 16.69 -6.17 -24.13
N TYR A 36 17.18 -5.88 -22.91
CA TYR A 36 18.20 -4.86 -22.69
C TYR A 36 19.28 -5.31 -21.71
N VAL A 37 20.35 -5.89 -22.26
CA VAL A 37 21.64 -6.07 -21.57
C VAL A 37 22.55 -4.93 -22.06
N PRO A 38 22.68 -3.82 -21.30
CA PRO A 38 23.52 -2.70 -21.74
C PRO A 38 24.97 -3.14 -21.85
N SER A 39 25.69 -2.60 -22.84
CA SER A 39 27.15 -2.71 -22.83
C SER A 39 27.71 -1.98 -21.60
N GLN A 40 28.93 -2.33 -21.16
CA GLN A 40 29.57 -1.68 -20.00
C GLN A 40 29.61 -0.15 -20.14
N LEU A 41 29.80 0.33 -21.36
CA LEU A 41 29.86 1.75 -21.70
C LEU A 41 28.47 2.42 -21.59
N ASP A 42 27.41 1.73 -22.04
CA ASP A 42 26.04 2.23 -21.95
C ASP A 42 25.57 2.29 -20.48
N ALA A 43 25.93 1.26 -19.69
CA ALA A 43 25.66 1.25 -18.26
C ALA A 43 26.37 2.40 -17.53
N GLU A 44 27.64 2.69 -17.87
CA GLU A 44 28.36 3.84 -17.31
C GLU A 44 27.73 5.19 -17.70
N GLN A 45 27.27 5.34 -18.94
CA GLN A 45 26.59 6.55 -19.41
C GLN A 45 25.28 6.78 -18.67
N VAL A 46 24.47 5.73 -18.50
CA VAL A 46 23.25 5.77 -17.70
C VAL A 46 23.58 6.13 -16.24
N MET A 47 24.56 5.46 -15.63
CA MET A 47 24.97 5.73 -14.25
C MET A 47 25.51 7.14 -14.07
N ARG A 48 26.15 7.74 -15.08
CA ARG A 48 26.59 9.13 -15.03
C ARG A 48 25.41 10.10 -15.06
N LYS A 49 24.35 9.78 -15.83
CA LYS A 49 23.15 10.61 -15.95
C LYS A 49 22.39 10.77 -14.63
N PHE A 50 22.31 9.70 -13.84
CA PHE A 50 21.61 9.71 -12.55
C PHE A 50 22.47 10.20 -11.37
N ARG A 51 23.72 10.65 -11.59
CA ARG A 51 24.56 11.15 -10.49
C ARG A 51 24.22 12.59 -10.15
N SER A 52 24.09 12.86 -8.85
CA SER A 52 24.05 14.22 -8.31
C SER A 52 25.34 14.95 -8.67
N SER A 53 25.22 16.19 -9.16
CA SER A 53 26.36 17.09 -9.37
C SER A 53 27.07 17.45 -8.07
N THR A 54 26.34 17.48 -6.95
CA THR A 54 26.83 17.85 -5.62
C THR A 54 27.45 16.66 -4.89
N THR A 55 26.70 15.56 -4.72
CA THR A 55 27.14 14.44 -3.87
C THR A 55 27.85 13.33 -4.67
N ARG A 56 27.79 13.37 -6.02
CA ARG A 56 28.27 12.32 -6.93
C ARG A 56 27.65 10.92 -6.71
N GLN A 57 26.67 10.83 -5.82
CA GLN A 57 25.89 9.61 -5.57
C GLN A 57 24.77 9.48 -6.61
N LEU A 58 24.34 8.24 -6.84
CA LEU A 58 23.23 7.93 -7.73
C LEU A 58 21.90 8.34 -7.09
N GLN A 59 21.16 9.20 -7.77
CA GLN A 59 19.83 9.67 -7.38
C GLN A 59 18.77 8.72 -7.94
N VAL A 60 18.67 7.55 -7.31
CA VAL A 60 17.68 6.53 -7.65
C VAL A 60 16.50 6.52 -6.68
N GLY A 61 16.26 7.60 -5.93
CA GLY A 61 15.06 7.77 -5.12
C GLY A 61 13.82 7.90 -6.01
N GLU A 62 12.64 7.55 -5.47
CA GLU A 62 11.38 7.61 -6.23
C GLU A 62 11.11 9.01 -6.79
N ASP A 63 11.31 10.06 -5.98
CA ASP A 63 11.15 11.46 -6.40
C ASP A 63 12.13 11.86 -7.51
N SER A 64 13.38 11.41 -7.40
CA SER A 64 14.41 11.68 -8.40
C SER A 64 14.08 10.99 -9.73
N LEU A 65 13.70 9.71 -9.69
CA LEU A 65 13.31 8.98 -10.89
C LEU A 65 12.04 9.57 -11.53
N ASN A 66 11.06 9.98 -10.72
CA ASN A 66 9.87 10.69 -11.20
C ASN A 66 10.22 12.02 -11.86
N TYR A 67 11.19 12.77 -11.29
CA TYR A 67 11.70 13.99 -11.91
C TYR A 67 12.34 13.71 -13.28
N PHE A 68 13.19 12.67 -13.40
CA PHE A 68 13.80 12.29 -14.68
C PHE A 68 12.76 11.83 -15.70
N LYS A 69 11.76 11.06 -15.29
CA LYS A 69 10.63 10.65 -16.13
C LYS A 69 9.87 11.87 -16.67
N LYS A 70 9.43 12.78 -15.79
CA LYS A 70 8.60 13.94 -16.17
C LYS A 70 9.36 14.99 -16.98
N THR A 71 10.60 15.30 -16.59
CA THR A 71 11.36 16.42 -17.16
C THR A 71 12.12 16.01 -18.41
N HIS A 72 12.64 14.78 -18.45
CA HIS A 72 13.54 14.32 -19.51
C HIS A 72 12.95 13.18 -20.37
N GLY A 73 11.74 12.70 -20.07
CA GLY A 73 11.14 11.56 -20.78
C GLY A 73 12.01 10.30 -20.71
N ASP A 74 12.72 10.13 -19.59
CA ASP A 74 13.74 9.08 -19.48
C ASP A 74 13.09 7.69 -19.34
N LYS A 75 13.26 6.87 -20.38
CA LYS A 75 12.74 5.50 -20.43
C LYS A 75 13.37 4.60 -19.38
N THR A 76 14.64 4.78 -19.04
CA THR A 76 15.31 3.98 -18.01
C THR A 76 14.74 4.30 -16.63
N ALA A 77 14.49 5.57 -16.33
CA ALA A 77 13.83 5.96 -15.08
C ALA A 77 12.41 5.36 -14.98
N GLU A 78 11.65 5.39 -16.07
CA GLU A 78 10.33 4.77 -16.14
C GLU A 78 10.37 3.26 -15.91
N THR A 79 11.24 2.53 -16.62
CA THR A 79 11.39 1.08 -16.43
C THR A 79 11.81 0.73 -15.02
N ILE A 80 12.71 1.49 -14.39
CA ILE A 80 13.12 1.24 -12.99
C ILE A 80 11.93 1.43 -12.02
N LEU A 81 11.10 2.46 -12.22
CA LEU A 81 9.92 2.69 -11.39
C LEU A 81 8.89 1.56 -11.54
N GLU A 82 8.66 1.10 -12.77
CA GLU A 82 7.76 -0.03 -13.05
C GLU A 82 8.28 -1.33 -12.41
N LEU A 83 9.56 -1.64 -12.58
CA LEU A 83 10.19 -2.81 -11.98
C LEU A 83 10.05 -2.82 -10.47
N ARG A 84 10.37 -1.70 -9.80
CA ARG A 84 10.24 -1.58 -8.34
C ARG A 84 8.80 -1.74 -7.87
N THR A 85 7.84 -1.24 -8.65
CA THR A 85 6.42 -1.40 -8.31
C THR A 85 6.03 -2.87 -8.37
N MET A 86 6.44 -3.59 -9.42
CA MET A 86 6.19 -5.03 -9.55
C MET A 86 6.92 -5.85 -8.47
N GLU A 87 8.20 -5.58 -8.22
CA GLU A 87 8.99 -6.24 -7.17
C GLU A 87 8.36 -6.03 -5.79
N LYS A 88 7.89 -4.82 -5.49
CA LYS A 88 7.19 -4.52 -4.24
C LYS A 88 5.88 -5.30 -4.16
N LEU A 89 5.10 -5.33 -5.24
CA LEU A 89 3.83 -6.07 -5.26
C LEU A 89 4.06 -7.56 -5.01
N ILE A 90 5.01 -8.15 -5.75
CA ILE A 90 5.35 -9.56 -5.64
C ILE A 90 5.91 -9.88 -4.26
N GLY A 91 6.95 -9.18 -3.81
CA GLY A 91 7.61 -9.51 -2.55
C GLY A 91 6.79 -9.20 -1.30
N THR A 92 5.85 -8.25 -1.37
CA THR A 92 5.04 -7.87 -0.19
C THR A 92 3.73 -8.63 -0.11
N TYR A 93 3.06 -8.84 -1.24
CA TYR A 93 1.68 -9.34 -1.24
C TYR A 93 1.53 -10.72 -1.88
N TYR A 94 2.15 -10.96 -3.04
CA TYR A 94 2.10 -12.27 -3.70
C TYR A 94 3.16 -13.23 -3.16
N GLU A 95 3.16 -14.46 -3.66
CA GLU A 95 4.19 -15.44 -3.35
C GLU A 95 5.42 -15.25 -4.24
N ASN A 96 6.60 -15.12 -3.64
CA ASN A 96 7.86 -15.23 -4.36
C ASN A 96 8.34 -16.68 -4.30
N THR A 97 8.62 -17.27 -5.47
CA THR A 97 9.00 -18.67 -5.63
C THR A 97 10.29 -18.98 -4.85
N ASP A 98 10.31 -20.17 -4.26
CA ASP A 98 11.42 -20.87 -3.58
C ASP A 98 11.42 -20.88 -2.04
N ASP A 99 10.91 -19.86 -1.34
CA ASP A 99 10.89 -19.83 0.15
C ASP A 99 9.60 -19.26 0.78
N GLY A 100 8.56 -18.97 -0.01
CA GLY A 100 7.24 -18.57 0.49
C GLY A 100 7.28 -17.27 1.30
N THR A 101 7.50 -16.14 0.62
CA THR A 101 7.41 -14.82 1.25
C THR A 101 6.23 -14.04 0.68
N GLY A 102 5.57 -13.24 1.52
CA GLY A 102 4.44 -12.39 1.13
C GLY A 102 3.13 -12.74 1.83
N MET A 103 2.12 -11.90 1.59
CA MET A 103 0.83 -11.96 2.27
C MET A 103 0.03 -13.24 1.95
N VAL A 104 0.10 -13.74 0.70
CA VAL A 104 -0.56 -15.00 0.29
C VAL A 104 -0.02 -16.21 1.06
N PHE A 105 1.27 -16.22 1.40
CA PHE A 105 1.85 -17.29 2.23
C PHE A 105 1.31 -17.28 3.67
N SER A 106 0.77 -16.15 4.13
CA SER A 106 0.16 -16.01 5.46
C SER A 106 -1.29 -16.49 5.52
N VAL A 107 -1.81 -17.08 4.44
CA VAL A 107 -3.15 -17.70 4.42
C VAL A 107 -3.12 -18.93 5.31
N HIS A 108 -4.01 -18.93 6.31
CA HIS A 108 -4.08 -19.99 7.28
C HIS A 108 -4.74 -21.24 6.67
N SER A 109 -4.14 -22.41 6.92
CA SER A 109 -4.48 -23.66 6.22
C SER A 109 -5.85 -24.25 6.58
N VAL A 110 -6.45 -23.83 7.69
CA VAL A 110 -7.71 -24.40 8.19
C VAL A 110 -8.93 -23.64 7.68
N ASP A 111 -8.85 -22.31 7.64
CA ASP A 111 -9.98 -21.42 7.33
C ASP A 111 -9.75 -20.58 6.08
N SER A 112 -8.61 -20.76 5.39
CA SER A 112 -8.26 -20.07 4.15
C SER A 112 -8.35 -18.54 4.28
N CYS A 113 -8.04 -18.03 5.47
CA CYS A 113 -8.10 -16.61 5.81
C CYS A 113 -6.72 -16.06 6.16
N ILE A 114 -6.53 -14.77 5.93
CA ILE A 114 -5.38 -14.03 6.44
C ILE A 114 -5.74 -13.44 7.81
N HIS A 115 -4.89 -13.69 8.80
CA HIS A 115 -5.05 -13.18 10.16
C HIS A 115 -3.94 -12.17 10.46
N HIS A 116 -4.23 -10.88 10.36
CA HIS A 116 -3.27 -9.85 10.73
C HIS A 116 -3.29 -9.52 12.23
N GLU A 117 -2.15 -9.08 12.76
CA GLU A 117 -2.03 -8.58 14.12
C GLU A 117 -2.29 -7.08 14.19
N LEU A 118 -3.17 -6.64 15.09
CA LEU A 118 -3.39 -5.23 15.41
C LEU A 118 -2.61 -4.84 16.69
N ILE A 119 -1.55 -4.07 16.49
CA ILE A 119 -0.64 -3.61 17.54
C ILE A 119 -1.09 -2.25 18.04
N HIS A 120 -1.40 -2.17 19.34
CA HIS A 120 -2.01 -0.99 19.96
C HIS A 120 -0.96 0.02 20.49
N ASN A 121 0.25 -0.44 20.78
CA ASN A 121 1.29 0.31 21.49
C ASN A 121 2.52 0.62 20.63
N LYS A 122 2.42 0.51 19.30
CA LYS A 122 3.54 0.71 18.38
C LYS A 122 3.69 2.15 17.89
N THR A 123 2.60 2.91 17.80
CA THR A 123 2.62 4.27 17.26
C THR A 123 2.52 5.30 18.39
N ASN A 124 3.23 6.42 18.25
CA ASN A 124 3.20 7.51 19.23
C ASN A 124 1.88 8.30 19.20
N THR A 125 1.15 8.25 18.08
CA THR A 125 -0.10 9.00 17.88
C THR A 125 -1.35 8.23 18.35
N GLY A 126 -1.19 7.02 18.87
CA GLY A 126 -2.31 6.14 19.26
C GLY A 126 -3.02 5.45 18.10
N ARG A 127 -2.49 5.52 16.87
CA ARG A 127 -2.99 4.73 15.72
C ARG A 127 -2.68 3.25 15.94
N LEU A 128 -3.60 2.37 15.56
CA LEU A 128 -3.31 0.94 15.44
C LEU A 128 -2.28 0.73 14.33
N ALA A 129 -1.34 -0.19 14.56
CA ALA A 129 -0.43 -0.68 13.51
C ALA A 129 -0.76 -2.13 13.16
N SER A 130 -0.57 -2.53 11.90
CA SER A 130 -0.76 -3.91 11.46
C SER A 130 0.55 -4.63 11.16
N ALA A 131 0.65 -5.90 11.53
CA ALA A 131 1.79 -6.78 11.26
C ALA A 131 1.36 -8.24 11.03
N ASN A 132 2.26 -9.06 10.47
CA ASN A 132 2.14 -10.50 10.32
C ASN A 132 0.81 -11.03 9.71
N PRO A 133 0.39 -10.60 8.51
CA PRO A 133 0.97 -9.60 7.61
C PRO A 133 0.37 -8.19 7.82
N ASN A 134 0.96 -7.15 7.22
CA ASN A 134 0.40 -5.80 7.31
C ASN A 134 -0.77 -5.58 6.32
N CYS A 135 -2.00 -5.64 6.84
CA CYS A 135 -3.22 -5.41 6.03
C CYS A 135 -3.69 -3.95 5.99
N GLN A 136 -2.96 -2.99 6.59
CA GLN A 136 -3.31 -1.57 6.49
C GLN A 136 -2.79 -0.92 5.20
N ASN A 137 -1.69 -1.45 4.65
CA ASN A 137 -1.00 -0.86 3.51
C ASN A 137 -1.36 -1.54 2.17
N ILE A 138 -2.56 -2.10 2.04
CA ILE A 138 -3.02 -2.72 0.80
C ILE A 138 -3.25 -1.62 -0.25
N PRO A 139 -2.65 -1.72 -1.46
CA PRO A 139 -2.85 -0.75 -2.53
C PRO A 139 -4.34 -0.55 -2.87
N LYS A 140 -4.70 0.65 -3.29
CA LYS A 140 -6.04 0.96 -3.80
C LYS A 140 -6.19 0.43 -5.23
N GLU A 141 -7.45 0.24 -5.65
CA GLU A 141 -7.81 -0.35 -6.95
C GLU A 141 -7.21 0.40 -8.14
N ASP A 142 -7.06 1.72 -8.05
CA ASP A 142 -6.43 2.57 -9.07
C ASP A 142 -4.95 2.24 -9.32
N LYS A 143 -4.31 1.57 -8.36
CA LYS A 143 -2.87 1.23 -8.41
C LYS A 143 -2.62 -0.25 -8.64
N SER A 144 -3.54 -1.12 -8.21
CA SER A 144 -3.38 -2.57 -8.36
C SER A 144 -4.72 -3.28 -8.14
N PRO A 145 -5.00 -4.36 -8.89
CA PRO A 145 -6.16 -5.22 -8.64
C PRO A 145 -6.02 -6.07 -7.36
N LEU A 146 -4.98 -5.84 -6.54
CA LEU A 146 -4.72 -6.63 -5.34
C LEU A 146 -5.93 -6.71 -4.40
N ARG A 147 -6.76 -5.66 -4.31
CA ARG A 147 -7.95 -5.68 -3.45
C ARG A 147 -8.99 -6.72 -3.87
N GLU A 148 -9.02 -7.11 -5.15
CA GLU A 148 -9.96 -8.10 -5.67
C GLU A 148 -9.70 -9.51 -5.13
N MET A 149 -8.49 -9.79 -4.63
CA MET A 149 -8.18 -11.09 -4.02
C MET A 149 -8.90 -11.31 -2.70
N PHE A 150 -9.34 -10.23 -2.05
CA PHE A 150 -9.99 -10.24 -0.75
C PHE A 150 -11.50 -10.42 -0.91
N VAL A 151 -11.97 -11.62 -0.58
CA VAL A 151 -13.37 -12.00 -0.71
C VAL A 151 -14.04 -12.17 0.65
N SER A 152 -15.36 -12.11 0.66
CA SER A 152 -16.15 -12.31 1.88
C SER A 152 -16.00 -13.75 2.36
N ARG A 153 -15.73 -13.93 3.66
CA ARG A 153 -15.70 -15.24 4.34
C ARG A 153 -17.02 -16.05 4.22
N TYR A 154 -18.11 -15.41 3.79
CA TYR A 154 -19.41 -16.04 3.58
C TYR A 154 -19.70 -16.36 2.10
N GLY A 155 -18.68 -16.29 1.23
CA GLY A 155 -18.80 -16.54 -0.21
C GLY A 155 -19.86 -15.65 -0.87
N GLU A 156 -20.62 -16.22 -1.81
CA GLU A 156 -21.68 -15.52 -2.55
C GLU A 156 -22.82 -14.98 -1.68
N LYS A 157 -22.96 -15.47 -0.44
CA LYS A 157 -23.98 -15.01 0.50
C LYS A 157 -23.52 -13.82 1.35
N GLY A 158 -22.25 -13.43 1.24
CA GLY A 158 -21.65 -12.31 1.95
C GLY A 158 -21.20 -11.21 1.02
N MET A 159 -20.87 -10.06 1.61
CA MET A 159 -20.22 -8.95 0.91
C MET A 159 -19.17 -8.31 1.82
N CYS A 160 -18.15 -7.71 1.22
CA CYS A 160 -17.20 -6.84 1.91
C CYS A 160 -17.74 -5.41 1.88
N ILE A 161 -17.67 -4.72 3.03
CA ILE A 161 -18.08 -3.31 3.14
C ILE A 161 -16.86 -2.52 3.61
N GLU A 162 -16.49 -1.49 2.84
CA GLU A 162 -15.48 -0.51 3.23
C GLU A 162 -16.20 0.77 3.69
N ALA A 163 -15.78 1.32 4.82
CA ALA A 163 -16.24 2.61 5.32
C ALA A 163 -15.01 3.44 5.72
N ASP A 164 -14.87 4.60 5.10
CA ASP A 164 -13.80 5.56 5.36
C ASP A 164 -14.40 6.89 5.80
N TYR A 165 -13.78 7.55 6.76
CA TYR A 165 -14.23 8.85 7.24
C TYR A 165 -13.82 9.93 6.24
N SER A 166 -14.79 10.69 5.73
CA SER A 166 -14.51 11.86 4.92
C SER A 166 -13.76 12.92 5.76
N GLN A 167 -12.54 13.26 5.35
CA GLN A 167 -11.78 14.39 5.89
C GLN A 167 -11.58 14.36 7.43
N LEU A 168 -11.42 13.16 8.03
CA LEU A 168 -11.37 13.00 9.49
C LEU A 168 -10.38 13.92 10.19
N GLU A 169 -9.17 14.07 9.63
CA GLU A 169 -8.13 14.92 10.22
C GLU A 169 -8.49 16.41 10.17
N VAL A 170 -9.19 16.85 9.12
CA VAL A 170 -9.69 18.22 8.96
C VAL A 170 -10.79 18.49 9.98
N VAL A 171 -11.70 17.54 10.18
CA VAL A 171 -12.75 17.63 11.20
C VAL A 171 -12.14 17.73 12.59
N ALA A 172 -11.18 16.85 12.91
CA ALA A 172 -10.49 16.89 14.19
C ALA A 172 -9.77 18.23 14.42
N LEU A 173 -9.10 18.74 13.38
CA LEU A 173 -8.41 20.04 13.44
C LEU A 173 -9.38 21.20 13.67
N ALA A 174 -10.49 21.27 12.93
CA ALA A 174 -11.48 22.34 13.05
C ALA A 174 -12.06 22.41 14.47
N VAL A 175 -12.35 21.25 15.07
CA VAL A 175 -12.86 21.15 16.44
C VAL A 175 -11.80 21.53 17.47
N LEU A 176 -10.56 21.08 17.31
CA LEU A 176 -9.47 21.38 18.24
C LEU A 176 -9.03 22.85 18.18
N ALA A 177 -9.11 23.47 17.01
CA ALA A 177 -8.78 24.87 16.78
C ALA A 177 -9.93 25.84 17.11
N ASP A 178 -11.15 25.33 17.31
CA ASP A 178 -12.39 26.11 17.44
C ASP A 178 -12.60 27.11 16.28
N ASP A 179 -12.29 26.68 15.06
CA ASP A 179 -12.41 27.51 13.86
C ASP A 179 -13.84 27.43 13.31
N PHE A 180 -14.63 28.47 13.59
CA PHE A 180 -16.02 28.57 13.14
C PHE A 180 -16.18 28.53 11.62
N GLN A 181 -15.25 29.11 10.86
CA GLN A 181 -15.33 29.11 9.40
C GLN A 181 -15.08 27.71 8.85
N MET A 182 -14.08 27.02 9.40
CA MET A 182 -13.73 25.67 9.00
C MET A 182 -14.84 24.67 9.36
N LEU A 183 -15.48 24.84 10.52
CA LEU A 183 -16.65 24.05 10.92
C LEU A 183 -17.85 24.28 9.99
N GLU A 184 -18.12 25.51 9.59
CA GLU A 184 -19.23 25.82 8.67
C GLU A 184 -18.97 25.30 7.26
N ASP A 185 -17.72 25.41 6.78
CA ASP A 185 -17.28 24.83 5.52
C ASP A 185 -17.46 23.30 5.53
N LEU A 186 -17.07 22.62 6.62
CA LEU A 186 -17.27 21.18 6.79
C LEU A 186 -18.76 20.79 6.80
N ARG A 187 -19.61 21.55 7.50
CA ARG A 187 -21.08 21.33 7.51
C ARG A 187 -21.70 21.55 6.14
N SER A 188 -21.10 22.44 5.34
CA SER A 188 -21.49 22.71 3.96
C SER A 188 -20.92 21.69 2.96
N ASN A 189 -20.31 20.59 3.42
CA ASN A 189 -19.65 19.57 2.59
C ASN A 189 -18.57 20.13 1.65
N VAL A 190 -17.86 21.18 2.08
CA VAL A 190 -16.71 21.69 1.33
C VAL A 190 -15.59 20.65 1.34
N ASP A 191 -15.06 20.35 0.16
CA ASP A 191 -13.91 19.46 0.02
C ASP A 191 -12.58 20.22 0.18
N PHE A 192 -11.96 20.08 1.35
CA PHE A 192 -10.66 20.68 1.64
C PHE A 192 -9.50 20.02 0.88
N HIS A 193 -9.69 18.85 0.26
CA HIS A 193 -8.67 18.26 -0.63
C HIS A 193 -8.53 19.03 -1.94
N CYS A 194 -9.61 19.65 -2.42
CA CYS A 194 -9.63 20.46 -3.65
C CYS A 194 -9.41 21.95 -3.40
N LYS A 195 -9.70 22.43 -2.18
CA LYS A 195 -9.55 23.84 -1.79
C LYS A 195 -8.08 24.15 -1.45
N ARG A 196 -7.25 24.39 -2.47
CA ARG A 196 -5.91 24.97 -2.26
C ARG A 196 -6.05 26.48 -2.14
N TRP A 197 -5.56 27.05 -1.04
CA TRP A 197 -5.46 28.51 -0.91
C TRP A 197 -4.54 29.05 -2.02
N PRO A 198 -4.89 30.18 -2.67
CA PRO A 198 -4.06 30.80 -3.71
C PRO A 198 -2.68 31.25 -3.21
#